data_AF-A0A2S7QZI4-F1
#
_entry.id   AF-A0A2S7QZI4-F1
#
_cell.length_a   1.000
_cell.length_b   1.000
_cell.length_c   1.000
_cell.angle_alpha   90.00
_cell.angle_beta   90.00
_cell.angle_gamma   90.00
#
_symmetry.space_group_name_H-M   'P 1'
#
loop_
_entity.id
_entity.type
_entity.pdbx_description
1 polymer ?
#
loop_
_entity_poly.entity_id
_entity_poly.type
_entity_poly.pdbx_seq_one_letter_code
_entity_poly.pdbx_strand_id
1 'polypeptide(L)'
;MRNVGGHVSPALTDILALDSFVRIDEIMIVHHTDCGTTHFKDNKIRDVLKARVAEDHYQALDKMAFGAIDDLKGSVVDDINILRGSPFIRPELAEKTYGFVYDLKSGELEAVKT
;
A
#
# COMPACT_ATOMS: atom_id res chain seq x y z
N MET A 1 -0.94 -5.94 -9.30
CA MET A 1 -1.44 -4.55 -9.19
C MET A 1 -0.27 -3.65 -8.85
N ARG A 2 -0.22 -2.40 -9.32
CA ARG A 2 0.88 -1.46 -9.05
C ARG A 2 0.32 -0.06 -8.84
N ASN A 3 0.76 0.61 -7.77
CA ASN A 3 0.41 1.99 -7.44
C ASN A 3 1.60 2.63 -6.70
N VAL A 4 1.44 3.86 -6.23
CA VAL A 4 2.45 4.57 -5.43
C VAL A 4 2.71 3.80 -4.13
N GLY A 5 3.96 3.36 -3.92
CA GLY A 5 4.36 2.61 -2.74
C GLY A 5 4.03 1.12 -2.76
N GLY A 6 3.10 0.67 -3.60
CA GLY A 6 2.61 -0.71 -3.61
C GLY A 6 1.48 -0.97 -2.61
N HIS A 7 0.90 0.09 -2.04
CA HIS A 7 -0.08 0.04 -0.97
C HIS A 7 -1.34 -0.74 -1.33
N VAL A 8 -1.87 -1.49 -0.36
CA VAL A 8 -3.11 -2.27 -0.51
C VAL A 8 -4.33 -1.37 -0.53
N SER A 9 -4.37 -0.35 0.32
CA SER A 9 -5.55 0.54 0.43
C SER A 9 -6.10 1.03 -0.91
N PRO A 10 -5.28 1.62 -1.82
CA PRO A 10 -5.75 2.03 -3.14
C PRO A 10 -5.97 0.86 -4.13
N ALA A 11 -5.51 -0.35 -3.83
CA ALA A 11 -5.69 -1.55 -4.66
C ALA A 11 -6.83 -2.46 -4.17
N LEU A 12 -7.44 -2.19 -3.02
CA LEU A 12 -8.40 -3.10 -2.39
C LEU A 12 -9.60 -3.42 -3.29
N THR A 13 -10.15 -2.42 -3.99
CA THR A 13 -11.28 -2.64 -4.91
C THR A 13 -10.90 -3.54 -6.08
N ASP A 14 -9.66 -3.42 -6.59
CA ASP A 14 -9.14 -4.26 -7.67
C ASP A 14 -8.94 -5.70 -7.19
N ILE A 15 -8.41 -5.89 -5.97
CA ILE A 15 -8.26 -7.21 -5.33
C ILE A 15 -9.62 -7.89 -5.21
N LEU A 16 -10.62 -7.18 -4.67
CA LEU A 16 -11.98 -7.71 -4.48
C LEU A 16 -12.65 -8.06 -5.80
N ALA A 17 -12.52 -7.20 -6.81
CA ALA A 17 -13.05 -7.48 -8.14
C ALA A 17 -12.41 -8.76 -8.70
N LEU A 18 -11.08 -8.84 -8.72
CA LEU A 18 -10.37 -10.01 -9.25
C LEU A 18 -10.76 -11.30 -8.51
N ASP A 19 -10.74 -11.30 -7.18
CA ASP A 19 -11.10 -12.48 -6.39
C ASP A 19 -12.55 -12.93 -6.67
N SER A 20 -13.48 -12.00 -6.89
CA SER A 20 -14.87 -12.35 -7.21
C SER A 20 -15.04 -13.04 -8.57
N PHE A 21 -14.16 -12.76 -9.54
CA PHE A 21 -14.26 -13.31 -10.89
C PHE A 21 -13.45 -14.59 -11.09
N VAL A 22 -12.22 -14.63 -10.58
CA VAL A 22 -11.28 -15.74 -10.84
C VAL A 22 -10.99 -16.58 -9.61
N ARG A 23 -11.39 -16.13 -8.42
CA ARG A 23 -11.11 -16.78 -7.13
C ARG A 23 -9.62 -17.03 -6.93
N ILE A 24 -8.90 -16.00 -6.50
CA ILE A 24 -7.46 -16.12 -6.26
C ILE A 24 -7.18 -16.93 -4.98
N ASP A 25 -6.10 -17.70 -5.00
CA ASP A 25 -5.72 -18.55 -3.87
C ASP A 25 -4.79 -17.84 -2.87
N GLU A 26 -3.96 -16.91 -3.36
CA GLU A 26 -2.88 -16.30 -2.58
C GLU A 26 -2.66 -14.84 -2.99
N ILE A 27 -2.19 -14.02 -2.05
CA ILE A 27 -1.78 -12.63 -2.30
C ILE A 27 -0.33 -12.44 -1.84
N MET A 28 0.49 -11.85 -2.71
CA MET A 28 1.83 -11.38 -2.38
C MET A 28 1.85 -9.85 -2.42
N ILE A 29 2.15 -9.23 -1.29
CA ILE A 29 2.43 -7.80 -1.17
C ILE A 29 3.94 -7.63 -1.24
N VAL A 30 4.42 -6.84 -2.20
CA VAL A 30 5.85 -6.64 -2.42
C VAL A 30 6.14 -5.15 -2.46
N HIS A 31 6.79 -4.64 -1.42
CA HIS A 31 7.42 -3.32 -1.45
C HIS A 31 8.90 -3.48 -1.84
N HIS A 32 9.61 -2.37 -2.09
CA HIS A 32 11.01 -2.46 -2.48
C HIS A 32 11.88 -1.39 -1.81
N THR A 33 13.18 -1.68 -1.69
CA THR A 33 14.17 -0.71 -1.20
C THR A 33 14.33 0.44 -2.19
N ASP A 34 14.79 1.61 -1.70
CA ASP A 34 14.90 2.84 -2.50
C ASP A 34 13.59 3.22 -3.23
N CYS A 35 12.45 2.95 -2.60
CA CYS A 35 11.16 3.41 -3.12
C CYS A 35 11.08 4.94 -3.02
N GLY A 36 10.62 5.59 -4.09
CA GLY A 36 10.43 7.04 -4.12
C GLY A 36 9.59 7.57 -2.94
N THR A 37 8.63 6.78 -2.45
CA THR A 37 7.76 7.13 -1.32
C THR A 37 8.46 7.15 0.04
N THR A 38 9.68 6.64 0.13
CA THR A 38 10.52 6.73 1.35
C THR A 38 11.26 8.07 1.46
N HIS A 39 11.30 8.85 0.37
CA HIS A 39 12.05 10.11 0.28
C HIS A 39 11.17 11.36 0.49
N PHE A 40 9.87 11.19 0.71
CA PHE A 40 8.94 12.27 0.97
C PHE A 40 7.94 11.92 2.08
N LYS A 41 7.26 12.95 2.59
CA LYS A 41 6.24 12.85 3.61
C LYS A 41 4.92 13.39 3.08
N ASP A 42 3.82 12.81 3.52
CA ASP A 42 2.47 13.22 3.10
C ASP A 42 2.19 14.71 3.35
N ASN A 43 2.71 15.28 4.45
CA ASN A 43 2.56 16.71 4.72
C ASN A 43 3.23 17.59 3.64
N LYS A 44 4.42 17.23 3.17
CA LYS A 44 5.11 17.97 2.11
C LYS A 44 4.37 17.90 0.78
N ILE A 45 3.79 16.74 0.43
CA ILE A 45 2.92 16.64 -0.75
C ILE A 45 1.73 17.57 -0.59
N ARG A 46 1.10 17.54 0.59
CA ARG A 46 -0.06 18.36 0.89
C ARG A 46 0.22 19.85 0.79
N ASP A 47 1.34 20.32 1.32
CA ASP A 47 1.75 21.72 1.24
C ASP A 47 1.95 22.18 -0.21
N VAL A 48 2.60 21.33 -1.03
CA VAL A 48 2.78 21.60 -2.46
C VAL A 48 1.45 21.66 -3.20
N LEU A 49 0.49 20.81 -2.86
CA LEU A 49 -0.84 20.83 -3.48
C LEU A 49 -1.67 22.04 -3.04
N LYS A 50 -1.65 22.39 -1.75
CA LYS A 50 -2.32 23.59 -1.23
C LYS A 50 -1.82 24.85 -1.93
N ALA A 51 -0.54 24.96 -2.23
CA ALA A 51 0.02 26.09 -2.99
C ALA A 51 -0.44 26.17 -4.47
N ARG A 52 -1.14 25.15 -5.00
CA ARG A 52 -1.56 25.06 -6.42
C ARG A 52 -3.07 25.15 -6.63
N VAL A 53 -3.86 25.08 -5.56
CA VAL A 53 -5.33 25.02 -5.63
C VAL A 53 -5.95 26.08 -4.72
N ALA A 54 -7.22 26.38 -4.93
CA ALA A 54 -7.96 27.31 -4.08
C ALA A 54 -8.17 26.75 -2.66
N GLU A 55 -8.27 27.66 -1.67
CA GLU A 55 -8.33 27.32 -0.25
C GLU A 55 -9.56 26.48 0.14
N ASP A 56 -10.64 26.57 -0.63
CA ASP A 56 -11.87 25.78 -0.46
C ASP A 56 -11.61 24.26 -0.64
N HIS A 57 -10.52 23.88 -1.30
CA HIS A 57 -10.13 22.47 -1.47
C HIS A 57 -9.21 21.94 -0.36
N TYR A 58 -8.76 22.77 0.58
CA TYR A 58 -7.76 22.34 1.58
C TYR A 58 -8.26 21.22 2.48
N GLN A 59 -9.53 21.29 2.91
CA GLN A 59 -10.11 20.24 3.76
C GLN A 59 -10.18 18.87 3.06
N ALA A 60 -10.35 18.86 1.73
CA ALA A 60 -10.32 17.62 0.97
C ALA A 60 -8.89 17.05 0.94
N LEU A 61 -7.88 17.89 0.68
CA LEU A 61 -6.47 17.50 0.69
C LEU A 61 -6.00 16.99 2.06
N ASP A 62 -6.50 17.56 3.16
CA ASP A 62 -6.16 17.13 4.52
C ASP A 62 -6.60 15.70 4.85
N LYS A 63 -7.62 15.19 4.14
CA LYS A 63 -8.15 13.82 4.32
C LYS A 63 -7.52 12.80 3.37
N MET A 64 -6.73 13.24 2.39
CA MET A 64 -6.07 12.34 1.45
C MET A 64 -4.81 11.72 2.07
N ALA A 65 -4.63 10.43 1.82
CA ALA A 65 -3.39 9.70 2.05
C ALA A 65 -2.62 9.61 0.73
N PHE A 66 -1.31 9.87 0.77
CA PHE A 66 -0.44 9.86 -0.41
C PHE A 66 0.59 8.73 -0.39
N GLY A 67 0.61 7.93 0.68
CA GLY A 67 1.36 6.69 0.75
C GLY A 67 2.85 6.87 0.99
N ALA A 68 3.28 7.94 1.68
CA ALA A 68 4.63 8.02 2.23
C ALA A 68 4.94 6.81 3.12
N ILE A 69 6.16 6.28 3.00
CA ILE A 69 6.61 5.08 3.73
C ILE A 69 7.74 5.48 4.68
N ASP A 70 7.48 5.36 5.98
CA ASP A 70 8.44 5.72 7.03
C ASP A 70 9.23 4.51 7.55
N ASP A 71 8.55 3.37 7.64
CA ASP A 71 9.14 2.06 7.88
C ASP A 71 8.70 1.14 6.75
N LEU A 72 9.65 0.68 5.93
CA LEU A 72 9.37 -0.16 4.77
C LEU A 72 8.78 -1.51 5.17
N LYS A 73 9.31 -2.15 6.22
CA LYS A 73 8.81 -3.45 6.69
C LYS A 73 7.48 -3.26 7.41
N GLY A 74 7.37 -2.24 8.27
CA GLY A 74 6.13 -1.85 8.91
C GLY A 74 5.00 -1.60 7.91
N SER A 75 5.29 -0.88 6.82
CA SER A 75 4.30 -0.62 5.76
C SER A 75 3.79 -1.89 5.07
N VAL A 76 4.65 -2.89 4.86
CA VAL A 76 4.21 -4.21 4.36
C VAL A 76 3.31 -4.92 5.38
N VAL A 77 3.66 -4.85 6.67
CA VAL A 77 2.83 -5.43 7.75
C VAL A 77 1.46 -4.74 7.82
N ASP A 78 1.41 -3.42 7.71
CA ASP A 78 0.17 -2.64 7.72
C ASP A 78 -0.75 -3.05 6.56
N ASP A 79 -0.20 -3.22 5.36
CA ASP A 79 -0.95 -3.66 4.19
C ASP A 79 -1.47 -5.09 4.30
N ILE A 80 -0.69 -6.00 4.91
CA ILE A 80 -1.16 -7.36 5.22
C ILE A 80 -2.33 -7.29 6.21
N ASN A 81 -2.22 -6.44 7.23
CA ASN A 81 -3.26 -6.28 8.25
C ASN A 81 -4.55 -5.68 7.65
N ILE A 82 -4.45 -4.82 6.63
CA ILE A 82 -5.63 -4.33 5.89
C ILE A 82 -6.38 -5.51 5.25
N LEU A 83 -5.68 -6.43 4.56
CA LEU A 83 -6.34 -7.59 3.95
C LEU A 83 -6.88 -8.56 5.00
N ARG A 84 -6.08 -8.88 6.03
CA ARG A 84 -6.46 -9.81 7.10
C ARG A 84 -7.62 -9.31 7.96
N GLY A 85 -7.71 -7.99 8.17
CA GLY A 85 -8.78 -7.34 8.93
C GLY A 85 -9.99 -6.96 8.10
N SER A 86 -9.95 -7.11 6.78
CA SER A 86 -11.05 -6.69 5.90
C SER A 86 -12.23 -7.66 5.98
N PRO A 87 -13.45 -7.19 6.29
CA PRO A 87 -14.65 -8.05 6.27
C PRO A 87 -15.07 -8.44 4.85
N PHE A 88 -14.44 -7.87 3.83
CA PHE A 88 -14.72 -8.13 2.41
C PHE A 88 -13.79 -9.19 1.82
N ILE A 89 -12.74 -9.59 2.53
CA ILE A 89 -11.79 -10.63 2.10
C ILE A 89 -12.19 -11.95 2.75
N ARG A 90 -12.18 -13.02 1.96
CA ARG A 90 -12.50 -14.37 2.44
C ARG A 90 -11.41 -14.83 3.43
N PRO A 91 -11.75 -15.49 4.55
CA PRO A 91 -10.76 -15.91 5.54
C PRO A 91 -9.59 -16.72 4.94
N GLU A 92 -9.87 -17.63 4.01
CA GLU A 92 -8.83 -18.45 3.36
C GLU A 92 -7.81 -17.62 2.57
N LEU A 93 -8.24 -16.51 1.95
CA LEU A 93 -7.36 -15.63 1.17
C LEU A 93 -6.58 -14.67 2.09
N ALA A 94 -7.23 -14.19 3.15
CA ALA A 94 -6.59 -13.39 4.19
C ALA A 94 -5.45 -14.17 4.88
N GLU A 95 -5.68 -15.44 5.22
CA GLU A 95 -4.66 -16.33 5.81
C GLU A 95 -3.47 -16.56 4.85
N LYS A 96 -3.75 -16.62 3.55
CA LYS A 96 -2.75 -16.80 2.48
C LYS A 96 -2.27 -15.47 1.86
N THR A 97 -2.19 -14.44 2.69
CA THR A 97 -1.56 -13.16 2.34
C THR A 97 -0.15 -13.11 2.91
N TYR A 98 0.83 -12.84 2.05
CA TYR A 98 2.25 -12.85 2.35
C TYR A 98 2.92 -11.51 1.99
N GLY A 99 3.86 -11.08 2.83
CA GLY A 99 4.60 -9.84 2.67
C GLY A 99 6.05 -10.03 2.30
N PHE A 100 6.56 -9.18 1.42
CA PHE A 100 7.96 -9.18 1.03
C PHE A 100 8.52 -7.77 0.83
N VAL A 101 9.83 -7.66 1.02
CA VAL A 101 10.64 -6.52 0.58
C VAL A 101 11.59 -7.01 -0.51
N TYR A 102 11.50 -6.39 -1.68
CA TYR A 102 12.42 -6.61 -2.78
C TYR A 102 13.60 -5.64 -2.68
N ASP A 103 14.82 -6.17 -2.54
CA ASP A 103 16.02 -5.35 -2.54
C ASP A 103 16.46 -5.05 -3.98
N LEU A 104 16.37 -3.78 -4.40
CA LEU A 104 16.72 -3.37 -5.76
C LEU A 104 18.22 -3.54 -6.09
N LYS A 105 19.09 -3.56 -5.08
CA LYS A 105 20.53 -3.65 -5.25
C LYS A 105 20.98 -5.09 -5.41
N SER A 106 20.49 -6.01 -4.56
CA SER A 106 20.86 -7.43 -4.64
C SER A 106 19.96 -8.23 -5.58
N GLY A 107 18.73 -7.77 -5.81
CA GLY A 107 17.71 -8.52 -6.53
C GLY A 107 17.05 -9.63 -5.69
N GLU A 108 17.28 -9.64 -4.38
CA GLU A 108 16.71 -10.64 -3.47
C GLU A 108 15.33 -10.21 -2.96
N LEU A 109 14.49 -11.20 -2.66
CA LEU A 109 13.17 -11.00 -2.07
C LEU A 109 13.20 -11.50 -0.62
N GLU A 110 13.09 -10.58 0.35
CA GLU A 110 13.08 -10.89 1.77
C GLU A 110 11.63 -11.00 2.28
N ALA A 111 11.27 -12.12 2.89
CA ALA A 111 9.96 -12.27 3.54
C ALA A 111 9.85 -11.40 4.80
N VAL A 112 8.74 -10.68 4.94
CA VAL A 112 8.43 -9.88 6.12
C VAL A 112 7.71 -10.76 7.14
N LYS A 113 8.22 -10.79 8.38
CA LYS A 113 7.57 -11.50 9.48
C LYS A 113 6.38 -10.67 9.97
N THR A 114 5.20 -11.29 10.00
CA THR A 114 3.93 -10.71 10.47
C THR A 114 3.44 -11.38 11.73
#